data_AF-A0A838H110-F1
#
_entry.id   AF-A0A838H110-F1
#
_cell.length_a   1.000
_cell.length_b   1.000
_cell.length_c   1.000
_cell.angle_alpha   90.00
_cell.angle_beta   90.00
_cell.angle_gamma   90.00
#
_symmetry.space_group_name_H-M   'P 1'
#
loop_
_entity.id
_entity.type
_entity.pdbx_description
1 polymer ?
#
loop_
_entity_poly.entity_id
_entity_poly.type
_entity_poly.pdbx_seq_one_letter_code
_entity_poly.pdbx_strand_id
1 'polypeptide(L)'
;MVRRAALREAAGSRPPDGALLCLPVADGPWAEGLPPVPGGQTVTVSFSSTAAAEEHGDALRLLGYAVVESGRATSPARPTDSACLLVPQLLRDLHPTYWRSLAGQAERVYDLALGPVLVVFAELLEAHAAARDRRANG
;
A
#
# COMPACT_ATOMS: atom_id res chain seq x y z
N MET A 1 14.15 10.72 -23.92
CA MET A 1 14.49 9.31 -24.23
C MET A 1 15.09 8.55 -23.03
N VAL A 2 14.93 9.03 -21.78
CA VAL A 2 15.57 8.48 -20.56
C VAL A 2 14.71 7.43 -19.82
N ARG A 3 13.41 7.31 -20.16
CA ARG A 3 12.43 6.46 -19.44
C ARG A 3 12.62 4.94 -19.57
N ARG A 4 13.39 4.45 -20.54
CA ARG A 4 13.54 3.00 -20.80
C ARG A 4 14.68 2.33 -20.00
N ALA A 5 15.71 3.07 -19.61
CA ALA A 5 16.85 2.53 -18.86
C ALA A 5 16.51 2.34 -17.37
N ALA A 6 15.83 3.33 -16.75
CA ALA A 6 15.30 3.22 -15.40
C ALA A 6 14.31 2.05 -15.25
N LEU A 7 13.57 1.73 -16.32
CA LEU A 7 12.63 0.60 -16.36
C LEU A 7 13.31 -0.78 -16.29
N ARG A 8 14.60 -0.88 -16.67
CA ARG A 8 15.40 -2.11 -16.58
C ARG A 8 16.18 -2.20 -15.28
N GLU A 9 16.63 -1.09 -14.72
CA GLU A 9 17.30 -1.06 -13.41
C GLU A 9 16.31 -1.30 -12.25
N ALA A 10 15.10 -0.71 -12.31
CA ALA A 10 14.03 -1.03 -11.35
C ALA A 10 13.53 -2.49 -11.48
N ALA A 11 13.71 -3.11 -12.66
CA ALA A 11 13.34 -4.50 -12.94
C ALA A 11 14.33 -5.56 -12.43
N GLY A 12 15.41 -5.15 -11.74
CA GLY A 12 16.28 -6.10 -11.01
C GLY A 12 15.57 -6.74 -9.82
N SER A 13 14.53 -6.09 -9.30
CA SER A 13 13.58 -6.64 -8.34
C SER A 13 12.30 -7.02 -9.08
N ARG A 14 11.80 -8.25 -8.88
CA ARG A 14 10.51 -8.68 -9.43
C ARG A 14 9.44 -7.66 -8.99
N PRO A 15 8.61 -7.13 -9.91
CA PRO A 15 7.55 -6.21 -9.51
C PRO A 15 6.67 -6.85 -8.43
N PRO A 16 6.17 -6.07 -7.47
CA PRO A 16 5.33 -6.63 -6.41
C PRO A 16 4.06 -7.23 -7.01
N ASP A 17 3.87 -8.54 -6.83
CA ASP A 17 2.65 -9.25 -7.21
C ASP A 17 1.53 -8.91 -6.20
N GLY A 18 0.39 -8.41 -6.70
CA GLY A 18 -0.76 -8.08 -5.85
C GLY A 18 -1.58 -6.90 -6.34
N ALA A 19 -2.14 -6.15 -5.39
CA ALA A 19 -2.97 -4.98 -5.68
C ALA A 19 -2.58 -3.79 -4.79
N LEU A 20 -2.70 -2.58 -5.35
CA LEU A 20 -2.61 -1.33 -4.62
C LEU A 20 -4.02 -0.77 -4.43
N LEU A 21 -4.43 -0.55 -3.17
CA LEU A 21 -5.75 -0.05 -2.82
C LEU A 21 -5.61 1.37 -2.32
N CYS A 22 -6.40 2.30 -2.85
CA CYS A 22 -6.47 3.67 -2.34
C CYS A 22 -7.79 3.85 -1.60
N LEU A 23 -7.71 4.08 -0.30
CA LEU A 23 -8.84 4.31 0.58
C LEU A 23 -8.91 5.80 0.92
N PRO A 24 -10.10 6.41 0.95
CA PRO A 24 -10.26 7.73 1.53
C PRO A 24 -10.05 7.63 3.04
N VAL A 25 -9.23 8.52 3.60
CA VAL A 25 -9.09 8.67 5.05
C VAL A 25 -10.13 9.69 5.47
N ALA A 26 -11.03 9.28 6.35
CA ALA A 26 -12.04 10.14 6.95
C ALA A 26 -11.63 10.51 8.38
N ASP A 27 -12.13 11.64 8.89
CA ASP A 27 -11.87 12.05 10.27
C ASP A 27 -12.37 11.01 11.29
N GLY A 28 -11.70 10.92 12.44
CA GLY A 28 -12.10 10.05 13.55
C GLY A 28 -11.49 8.64 13.49
N PRO A 29 -12.14 7.61 14.04
CA PRO A 29 -11.55 6.27 14.20
C PRO A 29 -11.50 5.47 12.88
N TRP A 30 -11.08 6.08 11.78
CA TRP A 30 -11.03 5.46 10.46
C TRP A 30 -10.22 4.15 10.46
N ALA A 31 -9.08 4.13 11.14
CA ALA A 31 -8.23 2.94 11.25
C ALA A 31 -8.94 1.75 11.92
N GLU A 32 -9.87 1.99 12.84
CA GLU A 32 -10.63 0.94 13.53
C GLU A 32 -11.64 0.24 12.61
N GLY A 33 -12.01 0.89 11.49
CA GLY A 33 -12.86 0.30 10.46
C GLY A 33 -12.15 -0.72 9.56
N LEU A 34 -10.82 -0.83 9.67
CA LEU A 34 -10.03 -1.76 8.88
C LEU A 34 -9.91 -3.11 9.57
N PRO A 35 -10.05 -4.23 8.83
CA PRO A 35 -9.86 -5.56 9.41
C PRO A 35 -8.39 -5.77 9.81
N PRO A 36 -8.11 -6.55 10.87
CA PRO A 36 -6.75 -6.93 11.23
C PRO A 36 -6.10 -7.79 10.14
N VAL A 37 -4.79 -7.63 9.93
CA VAL A 37 -4.03 -8.39 8.92
C VAL A 37 -3.96 -9.87 9.33
N PRO A 38 -4.44 -10.81 8.49
CA PRO A 38 -4.48 -12.22 8.86
C PRO A 38 -3.11 -12.89 8.78
N GLY A 39 -2.90 -13.88 9.65
CA GLY A 39 -1.87 -14.91 9.47
C GLY A 39 -0.42 -14.41 9.51
N GLY A 40 -0.13 -13.29 10.20
CA GLY A 40 1.22 -12.72 10.27
C GLY A 40 1.73 -12.19 8.93
N GLN A 41 0.86 -12.08 7.92
CA GLN A 41 1.21 -11.54 6.62
C GLN A 41 1.53 -10.05 6.73
N THR A 42 2.20 -9.51 5.72
CA THR A 42 2.54 -8.08 5.67
C THR A 42 1.69 -7.37 4.62
N VAL A 43 0.84 -6.47 5.09
CA VAL A 43 0.20 -5.42 4.27
C VAL A 43 0.86 -4.10 4.65
N THR A 44 1.46 -3.43 3.68
CA THR A 44 2.07 -2.12 3.91
C THR A 44 1.08 -1.02 3.58
N VAL A 45 1.10 0.06 4.35
CA VAL A 45 0.21 1.22 4.19
C VAL A 45 1.04 2.49 4.15
N SER A 46 0.73 3.38 3.23
CA SER A 46 1.29 4.74 3.17
C SER A 46 0.15 5.75 3.15
N PHE A 47 0.43 6.97 3.59
CA PHE A 47 -0.55 8.04 3.66
C PHE A 47 -0.16 9.18 2.73
N SER A 48 -1.15 9.88 2.18
CA SER A 48 -0.93 11.09 1.40
C SER A 48 -0.53 12.30 2.26
N SER A 49 -0.77 12.26 3.56
CA SER A 49 -0.40 13.32 4.51
C SER A 49 0.29 12.75 5.76
N THR A 50 1.24 13.52 6.32
CA THR A 50 1.90 13.17 7.59
C THR A 50 0.92 13.21 8.76
N ALA A 51 -0.04 14.14 8.74
CA ALA A 51 -1.07 14.25 9.77
C ALA A 51 -1.91 12.96 9.87
N ALA A 52 -2.38 12.42 8.75
CA ALA A 52 -3.11 11.14 8.74
C ALA A 52 -2.22 9.96 9.20
N ALA A 53 -0.93 9.99 8.87
CA ALA A 53 0.01 8.96 9.33
C ALA A 53 0.23 9.01 10.85
N GLU A 54 0.31 10.20 11.44
CA GLU A 54 0.44 10.41 12.88
C GLU A 54 -0.85 10.02 13.62
N GLU A 55 -2.02 10.40 13.08
CA GLU A 55 -3.31 10.12 13.70
C GLU A 55 -3.67 8.63 13.68
N HIS A 56 -3.43 7.94 12.57
CA HIS A 56 -3.91 6.58 12.35
C HIS A 56 -2.83 5.51 12.39
N GLY A 57 -1.55 5.90 12.32
CA GLY A 57 -0.44 4.95 12.15
C GLY A 57 -0.34 3.92 13.26
N ASP A 58 -0.51 4.33 14.51
CA ASP A 58 -0.39 3.41 15.65
C ASP A 58 -1.54 2.40 15.72
N ALA A 59 -2.77 2.84 15.46
CA ALA A 59 -3.92 1.94 15.35
C ALA A 59 -3.72 0.89 14.24
N LEU A 60 -3.19 1.29 13.08
CA LEU A 60 -2.87 0.37 11.99
C LEU A 60 -1.75 -0.62 12.36
N ARG A 61 -0.73 -0.18 13.09
CA ARG A 61 0.33 -1.07 13.59
C ARG A 61 -0.24 -2.15 14.52
N LEU A 62 -1.17 -1.79 15.41
CA LEU A 62 -1.86 -2.74 16.30
C LEU A 62 -2.71 -3.75 15.52
N LEU A 63 -3.29 -3.34 14.40
CA LEU A 63 -4.01 -4.22 13.46
C LEU A 63 -3.08 -5.08 12.58
N GLY A 64 -1.76 -4.94 12.73
CA GLY A 64 -0.76 -5.74 12.03
C GLY A 64 -0.25 -5.13 10.72
N TYR A 65 -0.72 -3.95 10.30
CA TYR A 65 -0.22 -3.27 9.11
C TYR A 65 1.21 -2.75 9.31
N ALA A 66 1.95 -2.61 8.22
CA ALA A 66 3.28 -1.99 8.20
C ALA A 66 3.18 -0.58 7.62
N VAL A 67 3.22 0.43 8.49
CA VAL A 67 3.16 1.84 8.08
C VAL A 67 4.48 2.28 7.46
N VAL A 68 4.42 2.75 6.23
CA VAL A 68 5.54 3.29 5.45
C VAL A 68 5.58 4.80 5.66
N GLU A 69 6.76 5.36 5.97
CA GLU A 69 6.91 6.80 6.17
C GLU A 69 6.43 7.59 4.94
N SER A 70 5.46 8.47 5.18
CA SER A 70 4.88 9.40 4.21
C SER A 70 5.89 10.50 3.89
N GLY A 71 6.78 10.24 2.93
CA GLY A 71 7.88 11.15 2.62
C GLY A 71 7.99 11.63 1.17
N ARG A 72 7.60 10.84 0.16
CA ARG A 72 7.79 11.22 -1.25
C ARG A 72 6.78 10.65 -2.24
N ALA A 73 6.20 9.50 -1.94
CA ALA A 73 5.32 8.82 -2.87
C ALA A 73 3.87 9.30 -2.72
N THR A 74 3.57 10.46 -3.27
CA THR A 74 2.18 10.92 -3.38
C THR A 74 1.50 10.22 -4.56
N SER A 75 0.38 9.55 -4.30
CA SER A 75 -0.61 9.26 -5.33
C SER A 75 -0.96 10.59 -6.04
N PRO A 76 -1.22 10.61 -7.36
CA PRO A 76 -1.49 11.84 -8.10
C PRO A 76 -2.49 12.73 -7.35
N ALA A 77 -2.10 13.99 -7.16
CA ALA A 77 -2.71 15.01 -6.30
C ALA A 77 -4.23 14.83 -6.14
N ARG A 78 -4.63 14.43 -4.94
CA ARG A 78 -6.03 14.25 -4.56
C ARG A 78 -6.39 15.28 -3.49
N PRO A 79 -7.58 15.89 -3.54
CA PRO A 79 -7.97 16.95 -2.58
C PRO A 79 -8.25 16.43 -1.16
N THR A 80 -8.28 15.12 -0.95
CA THR A 80 -8.65 14.48 0.33
C THR A 80 -7.55 13.51 0.74
N ASP A 81 -7.34 13.40 2.05
CA ASP A 81 -6.40 12.44 2.62
C ASP A 81 -6.76 11.01 2.22
N SER A 82 -5.74 10.23 1.91
CA SER A 82 -5.88 8.88 1.40
C SER A 82 -4.77 7.97 1.92
N ALA A 83 -5.14 6.71 2.13
CA ALA A 83 -4.22 5.65 2.49
C ALA A 83 -4.07 4.70 1.32
N CYS A 84 -2.83 4.42 0.93
CA CYS A 84 -2.50 3.45 -0.11
C CYS A 84 -2.00 2.16 0.54
N LEU A 85 -2.73 1.06 0.35
CA LEU A 85 -2.40 -0.25 0.88
C LEU A 85 -1.85 -1.14 -0.23
N LEU A 86 -0.66 -1.72 -0.04
CA LEU A 86 -0.14 -2.77 -0.90
C LEU A 86 -0.51 -4.13 -0.31
N VAL A 87 -1.39 -4.84 -1.02
CA VAL A 87 -1.89 -6.16 -0.61
C VAL A 87 -1.25 -7.23 -1.50
N PRO A 88 -0.42 -8.14 -0.93
CA PRO A 88 0.22 -9.22 -1.70
C PRO A 88 -0.80 -10.16 -2.33
N GLN A 89 -0.47 -10.70 -3.52
CA GLN A 89 -1.32 -11.68 -4.19
C GLN A 89 -1.64 -12.90 -3.32
N LEU A 90 -0.63 -13.44 -2.63
CA LEU A 90 -0.80 -14.59 -1.72
C LEU A 90 -1.87 -14.34 -0.65
N LEU A 91 -1.96 -13.11 -0.12
CA LEU A 91 -2.95 -12.76 0.88
C LEU A 91 -4.36 -12.75 0.26
N ARG A 92 -4.50 -12.22 -0.96
CA ARG A 92 -5.77 -12.21 -1.71
C ARG A 92 -6.28 -13.64 -1.93
N ASP A 93 -5.37 -14.56 -2.26
CA ASP A 93 -5.68 -15.95 -2.55
C ASP A 93 -6.05 -16.74 -1.29
N LEU A 94 -5.30 -16.55 -0.19
CA LEU A 94 -5.51 -17.29 1.06
C LEU A 94 -6.66 -16.72 1.91
N HIS A 95 -6.94 -15.42 1.81
CA HIS A 95 -7.92 -14.73 2.66
C HIS A 95 -8.92 -13.90 1.85
N PRO A 96 -9.78 -14.54 1.03
CA PRO A 96 -10.69 -13.84 0.11
C PRO A 96 -11.76 -13.00 0.83
N THR A 97 -12.13 -13.32 2.07
CA THR A 97 -13.06 -12.50 2.87
C THR A 97 -12.41 -11.21 3.36
N TYR A 98 -11.17 -11.28 3.85
CA TYR A 98 -10.40 -10.10 4.24
C TYR A 98 -10.17 -9.19 3.02
N TRP A 99 -9.76 -9.77 1.89
CA TRP A 99 -9.59 -9.06 0.64
C TRP A 99 -10.85 -8.30 0.22
N ARG A 100 -12.01 -8.96 0.21
CA ARG A 100 -13.29 -8.34 -0.14
C ARG A 100 -13.66 -7.21 0.82
N SER A 101 -13.39 -7.37 2.11
CA SER A 101 -13.63 -6.33 3.11
C SER A 101 -12.81 -5.07 2.82
N LEU A 102 -11.51 -5.21 2.53
CA LEU A 102 -10.66 -4.07 2.16
C LEU A 102 -11.06 -3.45 0.82
N ALA A 103 -11.27 -4.28 -0.19
CA ALA A 103 -11.62 -3.82 -1.53
C ALA A 103 -12.97 -3.08 -1.53
N GLY A 104 -13.91 -3.45 -0.66
CA GLY A 104 -15.18 -2.75 -0.49
C GLY A 104 -15.07 -1.37 0.15
N GLN A 105 -13.98 -1.08 0.85
CA GLN A 105 -13.69 0.25 1.43
C GLN A 105 -12.83 1.12 0.52
N ALA A 106 -12.18 0.52 -0.49
CA ALA A 106 -11.31 1.23 -1.41
C ALA A 106 -12.11 2.05 -2.42
N GLU A 107 -11.72 3.31 -2.62
CA GLU A 107 -12.24 4.11 -3.72
C GLU A 107 -11.65 3.62 -5.05
N ARG A 108 -10.40 3.14 -5.02
CA ARG A 108 -9.72 2.59 -6.19
C ARG A 108 -8.89 1.37 -5.84
N VAL A 109 -8.88 0.43 -6.79
CA VAL A 109 -8.05 -0.78 -6.74
C VAL A 109 -7.26 -0.85 -8.04
N TYR A 110 -5.94 -0.93 -7.92
CA TYR A 110 -5.05 -1.11 -9.06
C TYR A 110 -4.42 -2.50 -9.02
N ASP A 111 -4.61 -3.25 -10.10
CA ASP A 111 -3.94 -4.54 -10.27
C ASP A 111 -2.51 -4.32 -10.75
N LEU A 112 -1.53 -4.80 -9.98
CA LEU A 112 -0.10 -4.60 -10.27
C LEU A 112 0.41 -5.55 -11.35
N ALA A 113 -0.39 -6.54 -11.77
CA ALA A 113 -0.12 -7.30 -12.99
C ALA A 113 -0.19 -6.42 -14.26
N LEU A 114 -0.81 -5.23 -14.17
CA LEU A 114 -0.93 -4.29 -15.28
C LEU A 114 0.28 -3.35 -15.32
N GLY A 115 1.17 -3.56 -16.30
CA GLY A 115 2.42 -2.81 -16.47
C GLY A 115 2.33 -1.26 -16.36
N PRO A 116 1.29 -0.59 -16.90
CA PRO A 116 1.17 0.87 -16.76
C PRO A 116 1.03 1.34 -15.30
N VAL A 117 0.41 0.54 -14.43
CA VAL A 117 0.24 0.87 -13.00
C VAL A 117 1.60 0.94 -12.31
N LEU A 118 2.50 0.00 -12.63
CA LEU A 118 3.85 -0.04 -12.08
C LEU A 118 4.63 1.23 -12.42
N VAL A 119 4.44 1.79 -13.61
CA VAL A 119 5.11 3.04 -14.03
C VAL A 119 4.55 4.25 -13.31
N VAL A 120 3.23 4.31 -13.10
CA VAL A 120 2.56 5.44 -12.44
C VAL A 120 2.91 5.48 -10.95
N PHE A 121 3.05 4.32 -10.31
CA PHE A 121 3.26 4.21 -8.87
C PHE A 121 4.67 3.74 -8.48
N ALA A 122 5.67 3.87 -9.36
CA ALA A 122 7.01 3.32 -9.15
C ALA A 122 7.62 3.71 -7.78
N GLU A 123 7.68 5.01 -7.47
CA GLU A 123 8.23 5.52 -6.19
C GLU A 123 7.45 5.02 -4.97
N LEU A 124 6.13 4.88 -5.11
CA LEU A 124 5.26 4.34 -4.07
C LEU A 124 5.57 2.87 -3.83
N LEU A 125 5.60 2.08 -4.88
CA LEU A 125 5.86 0.64 -4.81
C LEU A 125 7.27 0.34 -4.27
N GLU A 126 8.27 1.15 -4.61
CA GLU A 126 9.62 1.06 -4.02
C GLU A 126 9.61 1.26 -2.50
N ALA A 127 8.88 2.28 -2.02
CA ALA A 127 8.75 2.53 -0.58
C ALA A 127 8.04 1.37 0.14
N HIS A 128 6.99 0.83 -0.46
CA HIS A 128 6.29 -0.34 0.07
C HIS A 128 7.15 -1.61 0.07
N ALA A 129 7.97 -1.82 -0.97
CA ALA A 129 8.90 -2.95 -1.06
C ALA A 129 9.98 -2.89 0.03
N ALA A 130 10.64 -1.74 0.18
CA ALA A 130 11.65 -1.53 1.22
C ALA A 130 11.08 -1.74 2.63
N ALA A 131 9.85 -1.30 2.88
CA ALA A 131 9.19 -1.52 4.16
C ALA A 131 8.88 -3.01 4.42
N ARG A 132 8.48 -3.76 3.39
CA ARG A 132 8.24 -5.21 3.50
C ARG A 132 9.52 -5.97 3.84
N ASP A 133 10.62 -5.64 3.19
CA ASP A 133 11.90 -6.31 3.41
C ASP A 133 12.46 -6.06 4.82
N ARG A 134 12.25 -4.86 5.37
CA ARG A 134 12.59 -4.57 6.78
C ARG A 134 11.82 -5.44 7.76
N ARG A 135 10.54 -5.74 7.48
CA ARG A 135 9.70 -6.58 8.34
C ARG A 135 9.99 -8.07 8.20
N ALA A 136 10.51 -8.51 7.05
CA ALA A 136 10.96 -9.89 6.87
C ALA A 136 12.27 -10.20 7.61
N ASN A 137 13.09 -9.17 7.88
CA ASN A 137 14.43 -9.30 8.47
C ASN A 137 14.52 -8.92 9.95
N GLY A 138 13.41 -8.52 10.59
CA GLY A 138 13.34 -8.13 12.00
C GLY A 138 12.38 -9.02 12.77
#